data_AF-A0A484WQG4-F1
#
_entry.id   AF-A0A484WQG4-F1
#
_cell.length_a   1.000
_cell.length_b   1.000
_cell.length_c   1.000
_cell.angle_alpha   90.00
_cell.angle_beta   90.00
_cell.angle_gamma   90.00
#
_symmetry.space_group_name_H-M   'P 1'
#
loop_
_entity.id
_entity.type
_entity.pdbx_description
1 polymer ?
#
loop_
_entity_poly.entity_id
_entity_poly.type
_entity_poly.pdbx_seq_one_letter_code
_entity_poly.pdbx_strand_id
1 'polypeptide(L)'
;MLVRWWRTRSKSPDLDPLEFDLLFERFLNPERVSMPDFDVDFCMEKRDQVIEHVADMYGRDAVSQIITFGTMAAKAVIRDVGRVLGHPYGFVDRISKLVPPDPGMTLAKAFEAEPQLPEIYEADEEVKALIDMARKLEGVTRNAGKHAGGVVIAPTKITDFAPLYCDEAGPSPGHTVR
;
A
#
# COMPACT_ATOMS: atom_id res chain seq x y z
N MET A 1 -16.20 -20.65 -19.43
CA MET A 1 -16.63 -20.06 -18.14
C MET A 1 -16.45 -18.54 -18.10
N LEU A 2 -15.34 -17.98 -18.60
CA LEU A 2 -15.05 -16.54 -18.60
C LEU A 2 -16.08 -15.66 -19.35
N VAL A 3 -16.45 -16.03 -20.58
CA VAL A 3 -17.51 -15.35 -21.36
C VAL A 3 -18.90 -15.46 -20.69
N ARG A 4 -19.14 -16.57 -19.98
CA ARG A 4 -20.37 -16.77 -19.22
C ARG A 4 -20.40 -15.87 -17.98
N TRP A 5 -19.25 -15.67 -17.32
CA TRP A 5 -19.09 -14.75 -16.19
C TRP A 5 -19.30 -13.29 -16.61
N TRP A 6 -18.72 -12.86 -17.74
CA TRP A 6 -18.98 -11.53 -18.31
C TRP A 6 -20.47 -11.32 -18.66
N ARG A 7 -21.13 -12.30 -19.31
CA ARG A 7 -22.57 -12.19 -19.64
C ARG A 7 -23.53 -12.34 -18.45
N THR A 8 -23.12 -12.93 -17.32
CA THR A 8 -24.01 -13.15 -16.16
C THR A 8 -23.68 -12.30 -14.94
N ARG A 9 -22.48 -11.71 -14.86
CA ARG A 9 -21.99 -10.94 -13.70
C ARG A 9 -21.31 -9.61 -14.02
N SER A 10 -21.21 -9.19 -15.29
CA SER A 10 -20.97 -7.76 -15.63
C SER A 10 -22.17 -6.86 -15.32
N LYS A 11 -23.11 -7.32 -14.49
CA LYS A 11 -23.77 -6.43 -13.53
C LYS A 11 -22.78 -6.14 -12.39
N SER A 12 -21.76 -5.33 -12.65
CA SER A 12 -21.69 -4.15 -11.79
C SER A 12 -22.96 -3.39 -12.17
N PRO A 13 -23.93 -3.20 -11.24
CA PRO A 13 -25.15 -2.51 -11.60
C PRO A 13 -24.75 -1.19 -12.26
N ASP A 14 -25.31 -0.92 -13.44
CA ASP A 14 -25.48 0.41 -14.05
C ASP A 14 -24.80 0.72 -15.41
N LEU A 15 -24.03 -0.18 -16.05
CA LEU A 15 -23.53 0.10 -17.43
C LEU A 15 -23.64 -1.07 -18.41
N ASP A 16 -24.26 -0.84 -19.57
CA ASP A 16 -24.24 -1.74 -20.73
C ASP A 16 -23.00 -1.48 -21.60
N PRO A 17 -22.03 -2.40 -21.69
CA PRO A 17 -20.80 -2.19 -22.46
C PRO A 17 -21.04 -1.99 -23.96
N LEU A 18 -22.16 -2.46 -24.52
CA LEU A 18 -22.50 -2.21 -25.92
C LEU A 18 -23.09 -0.81 -26.15
N GLU A 19 -23.72 -0.22 -25.14
CA GLU A 19 -24.23 1.15 -25.19
C GLU A 19 -23.10 2.18 -25.10
N PHE A 20 -22.01 1.84 -24.40
CA PHE A 20 -20.88 2.74 -24.15
C PHE A 20 -19.61 2.36 -24.94
N ASP A 21 -19.72 1.51 -25.98
CA ASP A 21 -18.60 1.03 -26.82
C ASP A 21 -17.38 0.56 -26.00
N LEU A 22 -17.62 -0.12 -24.87
CA LEU A 22 -16.56 -0.64 -24.01
C LEU A 22 -15.97 -1.91 -24.63
N LEU A 23 -14.72 -1.83 -25.08
CA LEU A 23 -14.00 -2.94 -25.73
C LEU A 23 -13.58 -4.03 -24.73
N PHE A 24 -13.93 -5.28 -25.01
CA PHE A 24 -13.57 -6.43 -24.18
C PHE A 24 -12.06 -6.73 -24.23
N GLU A 25 -11.40 -6.40 -25.33
CA GLU A 25 -9.97 -6.60 -25.56
C GLU A 25 -9.10 -5.76 -24.61
N ARG A 26 -9.68 -4.71 -24.01
CA ARG A 26 -9.06 -3.95 -22.91
C ARG A 26 -8.90 -4.83 -21.66
N PHE A 27 -9.82 -5.76 -21.46
CA PHE A 27 -9.86 -6.66 -20.31
C PHE A 27 -9.06 -7.94 -20.56
N LEU A 28 -9.23 -8.57 -21.73
CA LEU A 28 -8.47 -9.75 -22.11
C LEU A 28 -8.22 -9.77 -23.62
N ASN A 29 -6.98 -9.44 -24.00
CA ASN A 29 -6.55 -9.48 -25.40
C ASN A 29 -5.98 -10.88 -25.75
N PRO A 30 -6.57 -11.63 -26.68
CA PRO A 30 -6.08 -12.96 -27.07
C PRO A 30 -4.71 -12.94 -27.77
N GLU A 31 -4.31 -11.80 -28.34
CA GLU A 31 -3.01 -11.64 -29.02
C GLU A 31 -1.87 -11.29 -28.05
N ARG A 32 -2.18 -10.99 -26.78
CA ARG A 32 -1.19 -10.66 -25.76
C ARG A 32 -1.22 -11.70 -24.64
N VAL A 33 -0.06 -12.25 -24.30
CA VAL A 33 0.08 -13.04 -23.07
C VAL A 33 0.02 -12.07 -21.88
N SER A 34 -1.17 -11.91 -21.32
CA SER A 34 -1.39 -11.17 -20.07
C SER A 34 -2.33 -11.97 -19.17
N MET A 35 -2.03 -11.99 -17.87
CA MET A 35 -2.96 -12.53 -16.89
C MET A 35 -4.20 -11.63 -16.83
N PRO A 36 -5.43 -12.18 -16.90
CA PRO A 36 -6.62 -11.38 -16.67
C PRO A 36 -6.63 -10.88 -15.23
N ASP A 37 -6.81 -9.58 -15.04
CA ASP A 37 -6.94 -8.97 -13.72
C ASP A 37 -8.32 -8.30 -13.61
N PHE A 38 -9.12 -8.78 -12.65
CA PHE A 38 -10.51 -8.32 -12.46
C PHE A 38 -10.64 -7.26 -11.36
N ASP A 39 -9.55 -6.92 -10.64
CA ASP A 39 -9.50 -5.91 -9.58
C ASP A 39 -10.76 -5.91 -8.69
N VAL A 40 -11.10 -7.08 -8.14
CA VAL A 40 -12.33 -7.23 -7.33
C VAL A 40 -12.06 -6.78 -5.89
N ASP A 41 -12.54 -5.58 -5.57
CA ASP A 41 -12.50 -5.02 -4.23
C ASP A 41 -13.74 -5.37 -3.39
N PHE A 42 -13.56 -5.50 -2.08
CA PHE A 42 -14.66 -5.62 -1.12
C PHE A 42 -14.45 -4.68 0.06
N CYS A 43 -15.56 -4.26 0.68
CA CYS A 43 -15.52 -3.34 1.81
C CYS A 43 -14.79 -3.95 3.01
N MET A 44 -13.92 -3.17 3.66
CA MET A 44 -13.12 -3.59 4.82
C MET A 44 -13.96 -4.20 5.96
N GLU A 45 -15.18 -3.69 6.18
CA GLU A 45 -16.08 -4.16 7.25
C GLU A 45 -16.48 -5.64 7.11
N LYS A 46 -16.54 -6.16 5.88
CA LYS A 46 -16.92 -7.55 5.59
C LYS A 46 -15.72 -8.45 5.29
N ARG A 47 -14.49 -7.97 5.50
CA ARG A 47 -13.26 -8.70 5.17
C ARG A 47 -13.22 -10.09 5.81
N ASP A 48 -13.54 -10.20 7.09
CA ASP A 48 -13.47 -11.49 7.80
C ASP A 48 -14.47 -12.50 7.24
N GLN A 49 -15.66 -12.04 6.83
CA GLN A 49 -16.68 -12.91 6.21
C GLN A 49 -16.22 -13.42 4.85
N VAL A 50 -15.58 -12.56 4.06
CA VAL A 50 -15.03 -12.94 2.75
C VAL A 50 -13.89 -13.94 2.93
N ILE A 51 -12.96 -13.69 3.84
CA ILE A 51 -11.83 -14.59 4.15
C ILE A 51 -12.33 -15.96 4.58
N GLU A 52 -13.29 -16.01 5.51
CA GLU A 52 -13.85 -17.28 5.99
C GLU A 52 -14.52 -18.04 4.84
N HIS A 53 -15.30 -17.34 4.02
CA HIS A 53 -15.97 -17.95 2.87
C HIS A 53 -14.98 -18.56 1.86
N VAL A 54 -13.91 -17.84 1.51
CA VAL A 54 -12.92 -18.38 0.57
C VAL A 54 -12.06 -19.48 1.20
N ALA A 55 -11.80 -19.41 2.51
CA ALA A 55 -11.10 -20.46 3.24
C ALA A 55 -11.91 -21.76 3.28
N ASP A 56 -13.23 -21.68 3.45
CA ASP A 56 -14.13 -22.84 3.37
C ASP A 56 -14.20 -23.44 1.96
N MET A 57 -14.15 -22.58 0.94
CA MET A 57 -14.26 -22.99 -0.47
C MET A 57 -12.98 -23.61 -1.04
N TYR A 58 -11.81 -23.06 -0.70
CA TYR A 58 -10.53 -23.41 -1.31
C TYR A 58 -9.54 -24.06 -0.33
N GLY A 59 -9.87 -24.12 0.96
CA GLY A 59 -9.01 -24.63 2.01
C GLY A 59 -8.25 -23.51 2.73
N ARG A 60 -8.21 -23.57 4.06
CA ARG A 60 -7.62 -22.51 4.90
C ARG A 60 -6.13 -22.29 4.67
N ASP A 61 -5.38 -23.33 4.33
CA ASP A 61 -3.94 -23.24 4.03
C ASP A 61 -3.64 -22.67 2.64
N ALA A 62 -4.64 -22.61 1.76
CA ALA A 62 -4.53 -22.09 0.41
C ALA A 62 -4.89 -20.60 0.30
N VAL A 63 -5.45 -20.02 1.37
CA VAL A 63 -5.86 -18.62 1.45
C VAL A 63 -4.94 -17.87 2.41
N SER A 64 -4.47 -16.70 2.00
CA SER A 64 -3.66 -15.85 2.85
C SER A 64 -3.87 -14.39 2.49
N GLN A 65 -3.52 -13.49 3.40
CA GLN A 65 -3.57 -12.05 3.17
C GLN A 65 -2.31 -11.55 2.47
N ILE A 66 -2.32 -10.36 1.87
CA ILE A 66 -1.13 -9.76 1.22
C ILE A 66 -0.54 -8.67 2.12
N ILE A 67 0.78 -8.71 2.35
CA ILE A 67 1.45 -7.73 3.21
C ILE A 67 1.46 -6.35 2.56
N THR A 68 1.32 -5.32 3.38
CA THR A 68 1.64 -3.95 2.98
C THR A 68 2.91 -3.51 3.71
N PHE A 69 3.61 -2.54 3.15
CA PHE A 69 4.82 -2.00 3.77
C PHE A 69 4.59 -0.55 4.15
N GLY A 70 4.85 -0.23 5.42
CA GLY A 70 4.96 1.16 5.86
C GLY A 70 6.33 1.71 5.46
N THR A 71 6.35 2.73 4.62
CA THR A 71 7.57 3.46 4.24
C THR A 71 7.69 4.77 5.00
N MET A 72 8.92 5.29 5.10
CA MET A 72 9.17 6.59 5.73
C MET A 72 8.87 7.72 4.73
N ALA A 73 7.63 8.21 4.74
CA ALA A 73 7.23 9.41 3.99
C ALA A 73 7.90 10.69 4.54
N ALA A 74 7.94 11.77 3.74
CA ALA A 74 8.64 13.02 4.06
C ALA A 74 8.42 13.53 5.51
N LYS A 75 7.17 13.59 5.99
CA LYS A 75 6.86 13.99 7.38
C LYS A 75 7.36 13.00 8.42
N ALA A 76 7.20 11.70 8.14
CA ALA A 76 7.60 10.64 9.08
C ALA A 76 9.13 10.58 9.21
N VAL A 77 9.85 10.70 8.09
CA VAL A 77 11.32 10.65 8.11
C VAL A 77 11.93 11.83 8.86
N ILE A 78 11.41 13.06 8.70
CA ILE A 78 11.87 14.23 9.47
C ILE A 78 11.65 14.00 10.97
N ARG A 79 10.47 13.49 11.36
CA ARG A 79 10.14 13.20 12.76
C ARG A 79 11.02 12.12 13.36
N ASP A 80 11.23 11.03 12.64
CA ASP A 80 12.00 9.89 13.11
C ASP A 80 13.50 10.23 13.20
N VAL A 81 14.07 10.91 12.19
CA VAL A 81 15.46 11.39 12.20
C VAL A 81 15.68 12.42 13.30
N GLY A 82 14.82 13.43 13.40
CA GLY A 82 14.97 14.49 14.41
C GLY A 82 14.95 13.95 15.84
N ARG A 83 14.11 12.94 16.11
CA ARG A 83 14.10 12.23 17.40
C ARG A 83 15.41 11.47 17.66
N VAL A 84 15.96 10.80 16.65
CA VAL A 84 17.23 10.04 16.78
C VAL A 84 18.42 10.97 17.02
N LEU A 85 18.40 12.16 16.42
CA LEU A 85 19.40 13.22 16.66
C LEU A 85 19.25 13.91 18.04
N GLY A 86 18.22 13.54 18.82
CA GLY A 86 18.01 14.07 20.18
C GLY A 86 17.27 15.40 20.25
N HIS A 87 16.71 15.89 19.14
CA HIS A 87 15.94 17.13 19.17
C HIS A 87 14.60 16.98 19.90
N PRO A 88 14.16 18.00 20.65
CA PRO A 88 12.83 18.01 21.27
C PRO A 88 11.71 17.94 20.23
N TYR A 89 10.58 17.33 20.61
CA TYR A 89 9.42 17.18 19.74
C TYR A 89 9.00 18.50 19.08
N GLY A 90 8.95 19.60 19.85
CA GLY A 90 8.53 20.91 19.34
C GLY A 90 9.43 21.47 18.23
N PHE A 91 10.74 21.21 18.29
CA PHE A 91 11.68 21.61 17.25
C PHE A 91 11.39 20.89 15.93
N VAL A 92 11.24 19.57 16.00
CA VAL A 92 11.04 18.71 14.83
C VAL A 92 9.62 18.90 14.25
N ASP A 93 8.62 19.08 15.11
CA ASP A 93 7.23 19.31 14.71
C ASP A 93 7.09 20.60 13.89
N ARG A 94 7.80 21.68 14.28
CA ARG A 94 7.86 22.94 13.54
C ARG A 94 8.33 22.74 12.09
N ILE A 95 9.36 21.94 11.88
CA ILE A 95 9.90 21.64 10.54
C ILE A 95 8.93 20.73 9.77
N SER A 96 8.40 19.69 10.42
CA SER A 96 7.51 18.73 9.76
C SER A 96 6.18 19.32 9.28
N LYS A 97 5.72 20.42 9.91
CA LYS A 97 4.50 21.15 9.53
C LYS A 97 4.65 21.95 8.24
N LEU A 98 5.89 22.34 7.89
CA LEU A 98 6.19 23.00 6.63
C LEU A 98 6.08 22.06 5.42
N VAL A 99 6.13 20.75 5.64
CA VAL A 99 5.89 19.78 4.57
C VAL A 99 4.39 19.78 4.22
N PRO A 100 4.00 19.99 2.96
CA PRO A 100 2.59 19.95 2.57
C PRO A 100 1.95 18.57 2.78
N PRO A 101 0.63 18.48 3.01
CA PRO A 101 -0.07 17.24 3.32
C PRO A 101 -0.41 16.35 2.11
N ASP A 102 0.08 16.68 0.91
CA ASP A 102 -0.31 15.99 -0.32
C ASP A 102 0.06 14.49 -0.32
N PRO A 103 -0.83 13.61 -0.84
CA PRO A 103 -0.49 12.21 -1.07
C PRO A 103 0.74 12.08 -1.99
N GLY A 104 1.72 11.27 -1.58
CA GLY A 104 2.96 11.09 -2.35
C GLY A 104 3.90 12.31 -2.33
N MET A 105 3.81 13.15 -1.29
CA MET A 105 4.76 14.23 -1.03
C MET A 105 6.16 13.68 -0.73
N THR A 106 7.17 14.30 -1.34
CA THR A 106 8.59 14.02 -1.11
C THR A 106 9.30 15.26 -0.58
N LEU A 107 10.47 15.08 0.04
CA LEU A 107 11.29 16.20 0.52
C LEU A 107 11.67 17.14 -0.64
N ALA A 108 11.99 16.60 -1.82
CA ALA A 108 12.27 17.40 -3.00
C ALA A 108 11.07 18.28 -3.40
N LYS A 109 9.85 17.70 -3.48
CA LYS A 109 8.64 18.47 -3.79
C LYS A 109 8.30 19.49 -2.71
N ALA A 110 8.54 19.15 -1.44
CA ALA A 110 8.28 20.05 -0.33
C ALA A 110 9.19 21.29 -0.40
N PHE A 111 10.47 21.12 -0.74
CA PHE A 111 11.43 22.23 -0.91
C PHE A 111 11.06 23.18 -2.04
N GLU A 112 10.46 22.68 -3.12
CA GLU A 112 9.95 23.51 -4.22
C GLU A 112 8.63 24.22 -3.87
N ALA A 113 7.77 23.58 -3.06
CA ALA A 113 6.45 24.08 -2.74
C ALA A 113 6.42 25.07 -1.56
N GLU A 114 7.33 24.95 -0.59
CA GLU A 114 7.38 25.79 0.61
C GLU A 114 8.73 26.53 0.70
N PRO A 115 8.78 27.83 0.35
CA PRO A 115 10.00 28.63 0.35
C PRO A 115 10.72 28.71 1.71
N GLN A 116 9.98 28.55 2.82
CA GLN A 116 10.59 28.55 4.15
C GLN A 116 11.54 27.36 4.36
N LEU A 117 11.32 26.22 3.68
CA LEU A 117 12.17 25.04 3.84
C LEU A 117 13.63 25.28 3.36
N PRO A 118 13.86 25.81 2.15
CA PRO A 118 15.19 26.28 1.74
C PRO A 118 15.80 27.32 2.70
N GLU A 119 15.00 28.29 3.17
CA GLU A 119 15.50 29.35 4.07
C GLU A 119 16.03 28.78 5.39
N ILE A 120 15.25 27.94 6.08
CA ILE A 120 15.69 27.34 7.35
C ILE A 120 16.81 26.31 7.16
N TYR A 121 16.87 25.67 5.99
CA TYR A 121 17.92 24.71 5.66
C TYR A 121 19.28 25.36 5.50
N GLU A 122 19.35 26.59 4.97
CA GLU A 122 20.61 27.34 4.86
C GLU A 122 20.92 28.19 6.11
N ALA A 123 19.90 28.57 6.88
CA ALA A 123 20.07 29.40 8.07
C ALA A 123 20.47 28.62 9.34
N ASP A 124 20.14 27.32 9.42
CA ASP A 124 20.30 26.51 10.64
C ASP A 124 21.02 25.18 10.34
N GLU A 125 22.22 25.02 10.89
CA GLU A 125 23.06 23.82 10.73
C GLU A 125 22.40 22.55 11.30
N GLU A 126 21.61 22.66 12.37
CA GLU A 126 20.89 21.51 12.94
C GLU A 126 19.79 21.05 11.97
N VAL A 127 19.08 21.99 11.34
CA VAL A 127 18.06 21.70 10.32
C VAL A 127 18.71 21.10 9.07
N LYS A 128 19.85 21.64 8.64
CA LYS A 128 20.62 21.12 7.50
C LYS A 128 21.00 19.65 7.71
N ALA A 129 21.61 19.32 8.85
CA ALA A 129 22.01 17.97 9.20
C ALA A 129 20.82 17.01 9.27
N LEU A 130 19.69 17.45 9.86
CA LEU A 130 18.45 16.68 9.92
C LEU A 130 17.93 16.36 8.52
N ILE A 131 17.81 17.36 7.64
CA ILE A 131 17.23 17.18 6.31
C ILE A 131 18.14 16.35 5.40
N ASP A 132 19.46 16.51 5.49
CA ASP A 132 20.39 15.71 4.70
C ASP A 132 20.35 14.24 5.08
N MET A 133 20.17 13.93 6.36
CA MET A 133 19.95 12.56 6.80
C MET A 133 18.56 12.06 6.37
N ALA A 134 17.53 12.91 6.47
CA ALA A 134 16.18 12.56 6.04
C ALA A 134 16.10 12.25 4.53
N ARG A 135 16.83 12.99 3.69
CA ARG A 135 16.94 12.71 2.24
C ARG A 135 17.49 11.32 1.94
N LYS A 136 18.40 10.80 2.76
CA LYS A 136 18.96 9.45 2.61
C LYS A 136 18.00 8.34 3.03
N LEU A 137 17.07 8.65 3.93
CA LEU A 137 16.16 7.68 4.53
C LEU A 137 14.72 7.77 3.98
N GLU A 138 14.42 8.80 3.21
CA GLU A 138 13.12 8.95 2.57
C GLU A 138 12.78 7.73 1.71
N GLY A 139 11.57 7.20 1.90
CA GLY A 139 11.06 6.04 1.14
C GLY A 139 11.55 4.68 1.63
N VAL A 140 12.50 4.62 2.57
CA VAL A 140 12.96 3.34 3.12
C VAL A 140 11.81 2.62 3.85
N THR A 141 11.70 1.32 3.63
CA THR A 141 10.72 0.45 4.29
C THR A 141 11.02 0.36 5.78
N ARG A 142 10.02 0.68 6.61
CA ARG A 142 10.14 0.73 8.07
C ARG A 142 9.58 -0.51 8.75
N ASN A 143 8.38 -0.94 8.35
CA ASN A 143 7.69 -2.04 9.01
C ASN A 143 6.67 -2.71 8.10
N ALA A 144 6.26 -3.92 8.49
CA ALA A 144 5.04 -4.53 7.99
C ALA A 144 3.85 -3.64 8.36
N GLY A 145 2.98 -3.38 7.40
CA GLY A 145 1.78 -2.59 7.57
C GLY A 145 0.77 -3.31 8.47
N LYS A 146 -0.04 -2.53 9.19
CA LYS A 146 -1.04 -3.05 10.12
C LYS A 146 -2.24 -3.70 9.43
N HIS A 147 -2.49 -3.32 8.18
CA HIS A 147 -3.63 -3.79 7.39
C HIS A 147 -3.10 -4.47 6.13
N ALA A 148 -3.61 -5.66 5.85
CA ALA A 148 -3.30 -6.35 4.61
C ALA A 148 -3.84 -5.58 3.40
N GLY A 149 -3.15 -5.69 2.28
CA GLY A 149 -3.50 -5.04 1.02
C GLY A 149 -4.58 -5.78 0.23
N GLY A 150 -4.87 -7.03 0.61
CA GLY A 150 -5.84 -7.88 -0.06
C GLY A 150 -5.76 -9.32 0.44
N VAL A 151 -6.49 -10.21 -0.24
CA VAL A 151 -6.51 -11.66 0.00
C VAL A 151 -6.08 -12.36 -1.27
N VAL A 152 -5.16 -13.32 -1.15
CA VAL A 152 -4.66 -14.17 -2.23
C VAL A 152 -5.11 -15.61 -2.01
N ILE A 153 -5.43 -16.29 -3.10
CA ILE A 153 -5.88 -17.69 -3.12
C ILE A 153 -4.93 -18.48 -4.03
N ALA A 154 -4.30 -19.51 -3.47
CA ALA A 154 -3.41 -20.43 -4.17
C ALA A 154 -4.14 -21.73 -4.54
N PRO A 155 -3.66 -22.49 -5.55
CA PRO A 155 -4.22 -23.80 -5.89
C PRO A 155 -3.83 -24.91 -4.89
N THR A 156 -2.77 -24.70 -4.12
CA THR A 156 -2.28 -25.57 -3.04
C THR A 156 -1.92 -24.72 -1.82
N LYS A 157 -1.06 -25.21 -0.91
CA LYS A 157 -0.70 -24.42 0.28
C LYS A 157 0.01 -23.15 -0.15
N ILE A 158 -0.29 -22.04 0.52
CA ILE A 158 0.32 -20.75 0.19
C ILE A 158 1.85 -20.79 0.32
N THR A 159 2.35 -21.61 1.25
CA THR A 159 3.79 -21.85 1.48
C THR A 159 4.50 -22.54 0.32
N ASP A 160 3.77 -23.12 -0.63
CA ASP A 160 4.35 -23.67 -1.86
C ASP A 160 4.80 -22.55 -2.82
N PHE A 161 4.25 -21.33 -2.63
CA PHE A 161 4.50 -20.17 -3.48
C PHE A 161 5.29 -19.07 -2.78
N ALA A 162 4.98 -18.79 -1.51
CA ALA A 162 5.58 -17.68 -0.78
C ALA A 162 5.61 -17.89 0.75
N PRO A 163 6.61 -17.32 1.44
CA PRO A 163 6.70 -17.39 2.90
C PRO A 163 5.67 -16.49 3.58
N LEU A 164 5.36 -16.81 4.83
CA LEU A 164 4.40 -16.08 5.65
C LEU A 164 5.09 -15.14 6.65
N TYR A 165 4.49 -13.98 6.85
CA TYR A 165 4.75 -13.06 7.95
C TYR A 165 3.59 -13.16 8.96
N CYS A 166 3.93 -13.30 10.25
CA CYS A 166 2.99 -13.39 11.35
C CYS A 166 3.28 -12.30 12.39
N ASP A 167 2.24 -11.89 13.13
CA ASP A 167 2.38 -10.99 14.26
C ASP A 167 2.93 -11.73 15.51
N GLU A 168 3.15 -10.98 16.58
CA GLU A 168 3.74 -11.50 17.83
C GLU A 168 2.85 -12.54 18.53
N ALA A 169 1.55 -12.58 18.22
CA ALA A 169 0.60 -13.54 18.78
C ALA A 169 0.69 -14.94 18.13
N GLY A 170 1.53 -15.09 17.10
CA GLY A 170 1.70 -16.37 16.39
C GLY A 170 0.62 -16.63 15.35
N PRO A 171 0.55 -17.85 14.79
CA PRO A 171 -0.28 -18.18 13.63
C PRO A 171 -1.78 -18.16 13.97
N SER A 172 -2.37 -16.96 13.94
CA SER A 172 -3.80 -16.73 13.96
C SER A 172 -4.35 -16.88 12.52
N PRO A 173 -5.61 -17.27 12.32
CA PRO A 173 -6.18 -17.45 10.98
C PRO A 173 -6.33 -16.10 10.27
N GLY A 174 -5.25 -15.69 9.62
CA GLY A 174 -5.04 -14.36 9.07
C GLY A 174 -3.59 -14.15 8.65
N HIS A 175 -2.89 -15.22 8.27
CA HIS A 175 -1.50 -15.12 7.85
C HIS A 175 -1.37 -14.16 6.66
N THR A 176 -0.24 -13.45 6.61
CA THR A 176 0.02 -12.48 5.57
C THR A 176 1.22 -12.94 4.76
N VAL A 177 1.06 -13.15 3.47
CA VAL A 177 2.12 -13.49 2.52
C VAL A 177 3.02 -12.29 2.34
N ARG A 178 4.33 -12.55 2.38
CA ARG A 178 5.36 -11.54 2.10
C ARG A 178 5.65 -11.43 0.62
#